data_AF-A0A0C3P062-F1
#
_entry.id   AF-A0A0C3P062-F1
#
_cell.length_a   1.000
_cell.length_b   1.000
_cell.length_c   1.000
_cell.angle_alpha   90.00
_cell.angle_beta   90.00
_cell.angle_gamma   90.00
#
_symmetry.space_group_name_H-M   'P 1'
#
loop_
_entity.id
_entity.type
_entity.pdbx_description
1 polymer ?
#
loop_
_entity_poly.entity_id
_entity_poly.type
_entity_poly.pdbx_seq_one_letter_code
_entity_poly.pdbx_strand_id
1 'polypeptide(L)'
;HWIEHSSDSISIPKLCTSQLHPLKTLVEHGIGCVIVFEYLFFQWQVKDRGSTRKDLQQDLTLIVQKYQKSGVQEFVNARIAEAFQQHGERVDDLCPLLVGIAQANRMCKTYSLPQ
;
A
#
# COMPACT_ATOMS: atom_id res chain seq x y z
N HIS A 1 -19.01 -33.15 2.75
CA HIS A 1 -17.63 -32.75 2.40
C HIS A 1 -17.45 -31.33 2.91
N TRP A 2 -16.95 -31.17 4.14
CA TRP A 2 -16.76 -29.85 4.75
C TRP A 2 -15.43 -29.30 4.22
N ILE A 3 -15.45 -28.17 3.54
CA ILE A 3 -14.23 -27.46 3.18
C ILE A 3 -13.76 -26.78 4.46
N GLU A 4 -12.78 -27.36 5.13
CA GLU A 4 -12.02 -26.65 6.16
C GLU A 4 -11.26 -25.51 5.48
N HIS A 5 -11.78 -24.30 5.61
CA HIS A 5 -10.98 -23.11 5.38
C HIS A 5 -10.04 -22.97 6.57
N SER A 6 -8.86 -23.59 6.53
CA SER A 6 -7.74 -23.10 7.32
C SER A 6 -7.48 -21.67 6.84
N SER A 7 -8.08 -20.71 7.53
CA SER A 7 -7.84 -19.30 7.26
C SER A 7 -6.45 -18.99 7.79
N ASP A 8 -5.43 -19.36 7.02
CA ASP A 8 -4.08 -18.90 7.24
C ASP A 8 -4.16 -17.37 7.21
N SER A 9 -3.98 -16.75 8.38
CA SER A 9 -4.16 -15.32 8.52
C SER A 9 -3.04 -14.61 7.77
N ILE A 10 -3.41 -13.82 6.76
CA ILE A 10 -2.47 -12.98 6.04
C ILE A 10 -2.01 -11.89 6.98
N SER A 11 -0.71 -11.80 7.23
CA SER A 11 -0.12 -10.77 8.07
C SER A 11 0.38 -9.62 7.20
N ILE A 12 -0.22 -8.44 7.37
CA ILE A 12 0.21 -7.23 6.69
C ILE A 12 1.36 -6.61 7.49
N PRO A 13 2.57 -6.48 6.90
CA PRO A 13 3.67 -5.84 7.59
C PRO A 13 3.38 -4.36 7.90
N LYS A 14 4.06 -3.81 8.90
CA LYS A 14 3.90 -2.40 9.28
C LYS A 14 4.37 -1.47 8.14
N LEU A 15 3.47 -0.57 7.72
CA LEU A 15 3.70 0.40 6.63
C LEU A 15 3.72 1.86 7.09
N CYS A 16 3.58 2.10 8.40
CA CYS A 16 3.70 3.42 9.01
C CYS A 16 5.03 3.57 9.74
N THR A 17 5.52 4.81 9.81
CA THR A 17 6.76 5.15 10.54
C THR A 17 6.48 6.01 11.77
N SER A 18 5.39 6.79 11.76
CA SER A 18 4.99 7.61 12.90
C SER A 18 4.53 6.73 14.07
N GLN A 19 4.96 7.07 15.29
CA GLN A 19 4.56 6.37 16.53
C GLN A 19 3.77 7.26 17.51
N LEU A 20 3.80 8.58 17.32
CA LEU A 20 3.33 9.54 18.33
C LEU A 20 1.94 10.15 18.03
N HIS A 21 1.36 9.86 16.87
CA HIS A 21 0.11 10.49 16.44
C HIS A 21 -0.84 9.46 15.79
N PRO A 22 -1.82 8.92 16.54
CA PRO A 22 -2.62 7.76 16.12
C PRO A 22 -3.27 7.92 14.75
N LEU A 23 -3.85 9.09 14.45
CA LEU A 23 -4.48 9.35 13.16
C LEU A 23 -3.47 9.38 12.01
N LYS A 24 -2.29 9.95 12.22
CA LYS A 24 -1.24 10.00 11.20
C LYS A 24 -0.68 8.59 10.95
N THR A 25 -0.44 7.83 12.01
CA THR A 25 -0.03 6.43 11.93
C THR A 25 -1.06 5.59 11.15
N LEU A 26 -2.36 5.80 11.40
CA LEU A 26 -3.43 5.14 10.66
C LEU A 26 -3.42 5.51 9.18
N VAL A 27 -3.29 6.80 8.86
CA VAL A 27 -3.26 7.31 7.49
C VAL A 27 -2.04 6.80 6.72
N GLU A 28 -0.84 6.86 7.31
CA GLU A 28 0.38 6.31 6.72
C GLU A 28 0.22 4.82 6.41
N HIS A 29 -0.31 4.05 7.37
CA HIS A 29 -0.51 2.62 7.17
C HIS A 29 -1.57 2.34 6.09
N GLY A 30 -2.70 3.04 6.13
CA GLY A 30 -3.79 2.88 5.18
C GLY A 30 -3.36 3.19 3.75
N ILE A 31 -2.68 4.32 3.52
CA ILE A 31 -2.16 4.67 2.18
C ILE A 31 -1.10 3.67 1.73
N GLY A 32 -0.20 3.26 2.62
CA GLY A 32 0.77 2.21 2.32
C GLY A 32 0.09 0.92 1.86
N CYS A 33 -0.96 0.48 2.56
CA CYS A 33 -1.74 -0.70 2.17
C CYS A 33 -2.37 -0.53 0.78
N VAL A 34 -3.00 0.61 0.49
CA VAL A 34 -3.60 0.87 -0.83
C VAL A 34 -2.57 0.73 -1.95
N ILE A 35 -1.40 1.34 -1.80
CA ILE A 35 -0.33 1.30 -2.81
C ILE A 35 0.23 -0.13 -2.99
N VAL A 36 0.44 -0.85 -1.88
CA VAL A 36 0.95 -2.23 -1.90
C VAL A 36 -0.06 -3.18 -2.54
N PHE A 37 -1.34 -3.10 -2.18
CA PHE A 37 -2.38 -3.98 -2.72
C PHE A 37 -2.67 -3.68 -4.18
N GLU A 38 -2.67 -2.42 -4.60
CA GLU A 38 -2.77 -2.06 -6.01
C GLU A 38 -1.66 -2.75 -6.81
N TYR A 39 -0.41 -2.66 -6.34
CA TYR A 39 0.74 -3.28 -7.01
C TYR A 39 0.69 -4.81 -7.03
N LEU A 40 0.26 -5.42 -5.93
CA LEU A 40 0.04 -6.86 -5.85
C LEU A 40 -1.01 -7.33 -6.86
N PHE A 41 -2.12 -6.60 -6.97
CA PHE A 41 -3.19 -6.90 -7.90
C PHE A 41 -2.70 -6.88 -9.36
N PHE A 42 -1.97 -5.84 -9.78
CA PHE A 42 -1.42 -5.78 -11.13
C PHE A 42 -0.37 -6.87 -11.40
N GLN A 43 0.51 -7.16 -10.45
CA GLN A 43 1.46 -8.27 -10.60
C GLN A 43 0.75 -9.61 -10.82
N TRP A 44 -0.35 -9.83 -10.12
CA TRP A 44 -1.12 -11.06 -10.26
C TRP A 44 -1.82 -11.16 -11.60
N GLN A 45 -2.40 -10.08 -12.12
CA GLN A 45 -2.96 -10.09 -13.49
C GLN A 45 -1.92 -10.45 -14.56
N VAL A 46 -0.65 -10.05 -14.37
CA VAL A 46 0.44 -10.38 -15.30
C VAL A 46 0.90 -11.84 -15.12
N LYS A 47 1.00 -12.33 -13.88
CA LYS A 47 1.47 -13.70 -13.56
C LYS A 47 0.46 -14.81 -13.90
N ASP A 48 -0.83 -14.49 -13.94
CA ASP A 48 -1.92 -15.45 -14.24
C ASP A 48 -1.87 -16.01 -15.68
N ARG A 49 -0.96 -15.50 -16.53
CA ARG A 49 -0.74 -15.98 -17.90
C ARG A 49 0.24 -17.16 -18.04
N GLY A 50 0.71 -17.78 -16.95
CA GLY A 50 1.51 -19.01 -17.10
C GLY A 50 2.32 -19.55 -15.92
N SER A 51 2.20 -19.01 -14.69
CA SER A 51 2.95 -19.57 -13.54
C SER A 51 2.04 -19.91 -12.37
N THR A 52 2.34 -21.01 -11.68
CA THR A 52 1.74 -21.41 -10.40
C THR A 52 1.72 -20.20 -9.45
N ARG A 53 0.53 -19.79 -9.03
CA ARG A 53 0.31 -18.69 -8.08
C ARG A 53 1.20 -18.93 -6.86
N LYS A 54 2.20 -18.08 -6.65
CA LYS A 54 3.02 -18.12 -5.43
C LYS A 54 2.13 -17.88 -4.21
N ASP A 55 2.61 -18.31 -3.05
CA ASP A 55 1.98 -18.00 -1.77
C ASP A 55 1.76 -16.49 -1.63
N LEU A 56 0.53 -16.10 -1.29
CA LEU A 56 0.10 -14.71 -1.18
C LEU A 56 0.94 -13.97 -0.12
N GLN A 57 1.30 -14.63 0.97
CA GLN A 57 2.11 -14.02 2.02
C GLN A 57 3.52 -13.69 1.51
N GLN A 58 4.12 -14.57 0.70
CA GLN A 58 5.44 -14.33 0.08
C GLN A 58 5.39 -13.16 -0.90
N ASP A 59 4.41 -13.14 -1.81
CA ASP A 59 4.25 -12.06 -2.78
C ASP A 59 3.99 -10.71 -2.08
N LEU A 60 3.14 -10.69 -1.04
CA LEU A 60 2.92 -9.51 -0.21
C LEU A 60 4.22 -9.02 0.46
N THR A 61 4.98 -9.94 1.06
CA THR A 61 6.25 -9.61 1.74
C THR A 61 7.25 -8.97 0.77
N LEU A 62 7.39 -9.53 -0.43
CA LEU A 62 8.29 -8.99 -1.47
C LEU A 62 7.89 -7.58 -1.91
N ILE A 63 6.59 -7.35 -2.09
CA ILE A 63 6.08 -6.04 -2.53
C ILE A 63 6.26 -5.01 -1.43
N VAL A 64 6.00 -5.37 -0.17
CA VAL A 64 6.24 -4.46 0.95
C VAL A 64 7.71 -4.09 1.05
N GLN A 65 8.63 -5.05 0.91
CA GLN A 65 10.06 -4.75 0.88
C GLN A 65 10.42 -3.81 -0.27
N LYS A 66 9.80 -3.98 -1.45
CA LYS A 66 9.99 -3.07 -2.58
C LYS A 66 9.48 -1.66 -2.27
N TYR A 67 8.27 -1.54 -1.71
CA TYR A 67 7.70 -0.27 -1.28
C TYR A 67 8.63 0.47 -0.30
N GLN A 68 9.10 -0.24 0.73
CA GLN A 68 10.00 0.29 1.75
C GLN A 68 11.37 0.71 1.18
N LYS A 69 11.96 -0.09 0.28
CA LYS A 69 13.28 0.19 -0.31
C LYS A 69 13.26 1.21 -1.46
N SER A 70 12.10 1.46 -2.06
CA SER A 70 11.97 2.35 -3.22
C SER A 70 11.99 3.84 -2.88
N GLY A 71 11.99 4.21 -1.59
CA GLY A 71 11.80 5.60 -1.15
C GLY A 71 10.36 6.10 -1.25
N VAL A 72 9.44 5.33 -1.86
CA VAL A 72 8.02 5.70 -1.97
C VAL A 72 7.37 5.86 -0.59
N GLN A 73 7.67 4.96 0.35
CA GLN A 73 7.13 5.08 1.71
C GLN A 73 7.57 6.37 2.40
N GLU A 74 8.85 6.70 2.31
CA GLU A 74 9.40 7.92 2.90
C GLU A 74 8.76 9.18 2.29
N PHE A 75 8.66 9.20 0.95
CA PHE A 75 8.02 10.31 0.24
C PHE A 75 6.54 10.45 0.60
N VAL A 76 5.79 9.36 0.65
CA VAL A 76 4.38 9.35 1.07
C VAL A 76 4.24 9.88 2.49
N ASN A 77 5.05 9.40 3.43
CA ASN A 77 4.99 9.82 4.83
C ASN A 77 5.34 11.31 5.01
N ALA A 78 6.30 11.82 4.23
CA ALA A 78 6.64 13.24 4.22
C ALA A 78 5.46 14.09 3.71
N ARG A 79 4.79 13.67 2.64
CA ARG A 79 3.61 14.37 2.10
C ARG A 79 2.41 14.34 3.03
N ILE A 80 2.19 13.22 3.71
CA ILE A 80 1.17 13.12 4.75
C ILE A 80 1.51 14.09 5.89
N ALA A 81 2.77 14.14 6.33
CA ALA A 81 3.18 15.08 7.38
C ALA A 81 2.93 16.54 6.97
N GLU A 82 3.25 16.91 5.74
CA GLU A 82 2.99 18.24 5.17
C GLU A 82 1.49 18.56 5.15
N ALA A 83 0.64 17.62 4.70
CA ALA A 83 -0.80 17.81 4.67
C ALA A 83 -1.41 18.03 6.07
N PHE A 84 -0.97 17.27 7.07
CA PHE A 84 -1.38 17.46 8.46
C PHE A 84 -0.88 18.79 9.04
N GLN A 85 0.32 19.25 8.66
CA GLN A 85 0.83 20.56 9.09
C GLN A 85 0.02 21.72 8.50
N GLN A 86 -0.42 21.61 7.24
CA GLN A 86 -1.14 22.67 6.54
C GLN A 86 -2.63 22.72 6.90
N HIS A 87 -3.27 21.57 7.07
CA HIS A 87 -4.73 21.46 7.20
C HIS A 87 -5.20 20.92 8.56
N GLY A 88 -4.27 20.53 9.43
CA GLY A 88 -4.59 19.83 10.67
C GLY A 88 -5.28 18.49 10.39
N GLU A 89 -6.31 18.17 11.18
CA GLU A 89 -7.09 16.94 11.04
C GLU A 89 -8.43 17.18 10.33
N ARG A 90 -8.59 18.29 9.62
CA ARG A 90 -9.83 18.63 8.92
C ARG A 90 -10.07 17.67 7.76
N VAL A 91 -10.97 16.71 7.98
CA VAL A 91 -11.25 15.60 7.05
C VAL A 91 -11.60 16.09 5.63
N ASP A 92 -12.39 17.15 5.51
CA ASP A 92 -12.83 17.67 4.21
C ASP A 92 -11.66 18.18 3.34
N ASP A 93 -10.64 18.73 3.98
CA ASP A 93 -9.44 19.22 3.29
C ASP A 93 -8.41 18.09 3.12
N LEU A 94 -8.28 17.23 4.13
CA LEU A 94 -7.27 16.20 4.20
C LEU A 94 -7.56 15.01 3.28
N CYS A 95 -8.81 14.54 3.21
CA CYS A 95 -9.17 13.37 2.40
C CYS A 95 -8.81 13.51 0.92
N PRO A 96 -9.16 14.61 0.22
CA PRO A 96 -8.76 14.80 -1.17
C PRO A 96 -7.24 14.79 -1.36
N LEU A 97 -6.48 15.40 -0.43
CA LEU A 97 -5.02 15.41 -0.48
C LEU A 97 -4.43 14.00 -0.30
N LEU A 98 -4.95 13.23 0.65
CA LEU A 98 -4.54 11.85 0.91
C LEU A 98 -4.79 10.94 -0.31
N VAL A 99 -5.94 11.09 -0.96
CA VAL A 99 -6.25 10.40 -2.23
C VAL A 99 -5.25 10.82 -3.31
N GLY A 100 -4.97 12.11 -3.44
CA GLY A 100 -3.98 12.64 -4.37
C GLY A 100 -2.58 12.04 -4.12
N ILE A 101 -2.15 11.96 -2.86
CA ILE A 101 -0.87 11.34 -2.47
C ILE A 101 -0.83 9.87 -2.90
N ALA A 102 -1.87 9.08 -2.62
CA ALA A 102 -1.92 7.68 -3.03
C ALA A 102 -1.83 7.54 -4.56
N GLN A 103 -2.60 8.33 -5.31
CA GLN A 103 -2.61 8.32 -6.77
C GLN A 103 -1.27 8.75 -7.39
N ALA A 104 -0.58 9.71 -6.79
CA ALA A 104 0.74 10.18 -7.26
C ALA A 104 1.85 9.15 -6.98
N ASN A 105 1.69 8.29 -5.99
CA ASN A 105 2.74 7.39 -5.50
C ASN A 105 2.51 5.90 -5.81
N ARG A 106 1.55 5.62 -6.71
CA ARG A 106 1.30 4.27 -7.21
C ARG A 106 2.58 3.66 -7.78
N MET A 107 2.98 2.49 -7.28
CA MET A 107 4.16 1.76 -7.77
C MET A 107 3.94 1.18 -9.19
N CYS A 108 2.68 1.06 -9.61
CA CYS A 108 2.28 0.49 -10.90
C CYS A 108 2.56 1.39 -12.10
N LYS A 109 2.96 2.66 -11.89
CA LYS A 109 3.35 3.58 -12.97
C LYS A 109 4.48 3.06 -13.86
N THR A 110 5.21 2.05 -13.38
CA THR A 110 6.27 1.35 -14.13
C THR A 110 5.75 0.23 -15.05
N TYR A 111 4.47 -0.13 -14.97
CA TYR A 111 3.84 -1.10 -15.84
C TYR A 111 3.01 -0.40 -16.90
N SER A 112 3.53 -0.36 -18.13
CA SER A 112 2.67 -0.17 -19.30
C SER A 112 1.85 -1.44 -19.47
N LEU A 113 0.52 -1.34 -19.46
CA LEU A 113 -0.33 -2.42 -19.96
C LEU A 113 0.08 -2.68 -21.42
N PRO A 114 0.28 -3.95 -21.85
CA PRO A 114 0.41 -4.22 -23.27
C PRO A 114 -0.87 -3.75 -23.97
N GLN A 115 -0.69 -2.91 -25.00
CA GLN A 115 -1.76 -2.48 -25.89
C GLN A 115 -2.31 -3.65 -26.69
#